data_AF-A0A9D7CEV4-F1
#
_entry.id   AF-A0A9D7CEV4-F1
#
_cell.length_a   1.000
_cell.length_b   1.000
_cell.length_c   1.000
_cell.angle_alpha   90.00
_cell.angle_beta   90.00
_cell.angle_gamma   90.00
#
_symmetry.space_group_name_H-M   'P 1'
#
loop_
_entity.id
_entity.type
_entity.pdbx_description
1 polymer ?
#
loop_
_entity_poly.entity_id
_entity_poly.type
_entity_poly.pdbx_seq_one_letter_code
_entity_poly.pdbx_strand_id
1 'polypeptide(L)'
;MRRAATAALLSTALGCASARGGGPDDGRVGAGAVPPAAELTASAQQRAAAAAAAPEQVQCEALAHAMATDERLSPAAGALLARSLVLHGGAVVRWRGPRDGVPRPIRVWVQAAPLAAGGEALTGAARDAVTDWDAAAAGLRLRVVSDSAGADVVVRWVHHVPPHPETPSARPDGRSGVVRNAASGTVEHAVVILGMVDADGAPHDGRDARTVRAVHAVAVHEIGHVLGLAHLPPGRPASAGRGDAGRDAAARVAPIIMSADIAADEVTATDRAALRVWYALPLGRLCDPAGTP
;
A
#
# COMPACT_ATOMS: atom_id res chain seq x y z
N MET A 1 9.68 22.41 30.20
CA MET A 1 8.75 22.80 29.11
C MET A 1 8.71 21.66 28.08
N ARG A 2 7.64 20.86 28.05
CA ARG A 2 7.46 19.79 27.05
C ARG A 2 6.76 20.39 25.82
N ARG A 3 7.44 20.41 24.67
CA ARG A 3 6.80 20.82 23.40
C ARG A 3 5.78 19.73 23.02
N ALA A 4 4.55 20.14 22.71
CA ALA A 4 3.53 19.24 22.16
C ALA A 4 4.04 18.73 20.80
N ALA A 5 4.13 17.40 20.65
CA ALA A 5 4.46 16.78 19.38
C ALA A 5 3.22 16.88 18.48
N THR A 6 3.34 17.57 17.35
CA THR A 6 2.31 17.60 16.31
C THR A 6 2.30 16.24 15.62
N ALA A 7 1.25 15.43 15.85
CA ALA A 7 1.04 14.21 15.10
C ALA A 7 0.69 14.57 13.64
N ALA A 8 1.49 14.11 12.69
CA ALA A 8 1.19 14.25 11.27
C ALA A 8 0.50 12.96 10.79
N LEU A 9 -0.71 13.09 10.25
CA LEU A 9 -1.37 12.01 9.54
C LEU A 9 -0.71 11.90 8.16
N LEU A 10 0.06 10.84 7.91
CA LEU A 10 0.45 10.54 6.53
C LEU A 10 -0.60 9.59 5.95
N SER A 11 -1.52 10.16 5.17
CA SER A 11 -2.43 9.37 4.35
C SER A 11 -1.65 8.90 3.13
N THR A 12 -1.32 7.61 3.07
CA THR A 12 -0.77 7.00 1.87
C THR A 12 -1.90 6.88 0.85
N ALA A 13 -1.77 7.65 -0.21
CA ALA A 13 -2.86 8.20 -0.99
C ALA A 13 -2.97 7.55 -2.38
N LEU A 14 -2.91 6.23 -2.45
CA LEU A 14 -3.34 5.53 -3.65
C LEU A 14 -4.25 4.41 -3.21
N GLY A 15 -5.53 4.57 -3.48
CA GLY A 15 -6.45 3.47 -3.27
C GLY A 15 -6.29 2.44 -4.38
N CYS A 16 -6.44 1.17 -4.02
CA CYS A 16 -6.23 0.04 -4.92
C CYS A 16 -7.56 -0.44 -5.50
N ALA A 17 -7.55 -0.81 -6.77
CA ALA A 17 -8.66 -1.49 -7.42
C ALA A 17 -8.26 -2.96 -7.66
N SER A 18 -9.15 -3.89 -7.35
CA SER A 18 -8.96 -5.29 -7.72
C SER A 18 -9.17 -5.44 -9.23
N ALA A 19 -8.16 -5.93 -9.96
CA ALA A 19 -8.24 -6.00 -11.42
C ALA A 19 -9.31 -7.02 -11.88
N ARG A 20 -10.33 -6.55 -12.59
CA ARG A 20 -11.22 -7.39 -13.41
C ARG A 20 -11.02 -7.09 -14.89
N GLY A 21 -10.97 -8.15 -15.70
CA GLY A 21 -10.84 -8.06 -17.15
C GLY A 21 -12.04 -7.34 -17.77
N GLY A 22 -11.81 -6.13 -18.28
CA GLY A 22 -12.79 -5.32 -18.99
C GLY A 22 -12.91 -5.69 -20.47
N GLY A 23 -14.16 -5.77 -20.95
CA GLY A 23 -14.51 -5.75 -22.37
C GLY A 23 -14.44 -4.32 -22.96
N PRO A 24 -14.53 -4.17 -24.30
CA PRO A 24 -14.23 -2.91 -24.98
C PRO A 24 -15.34 -1.85 -24.81
N ASP A 25 -14.91 -0.60 -24.60
CA ASP A 25 -15.74 0.60 -24.50
C ASP A 25 -15.68 1.40 -25.81
N ASP A 26 -16.85 1.86 -26.28
CA ASP A 26 -17.05 2.50 -27.59
C ASP A 26 -16.79 4.01 -27.52
N GLY A 27 -15.88 4.45 -28.39
CA GLY A 27 -15.39 5.82 -28.43
C GLY A 27 -16.43 6.86 -28.85
N ARG A 28 -16.52 7.94 -28.07
CA ARG A 28 -17.09 9.22 -28.49
C ARG A 28 -16.11 10.35 -28.21
N VAL A 29 -15.65 11.00 -29.28
CA VAL A 29 -14.69 12.12 -29.26
C VAL A 29 -15.47 13.43 -29.10
N GLY A 30 -15.25 14.15 -28.00
CA GLY A 30 -15.79 15.48 -27.74
C GLY A 30 -14.73 16.58 -27.92
N ALA A 31 -15.11 17.69 -28.55
CA ALA A 31 -14.25 18.83 -28.89
C ALA A 31 -13.69 19.56 -27.66
N GLY A 32 -12.42 19.98 -27.75
CA GLY A 32 -11.62 20.52 -26.64
C GLY A 32 -12.06 21.89 -26.14
N ALA A 33 -12.31 21.97 -24.84
CA ALA A 33 -12.38 23.21 -24.08
C ALA A 33 -10.97 23.59 -23.59
N VAL A 34 -10.63 24.88 -23.67
CA VAL A 34 -9.38 25.43 -23.13
C VAL A 34 -9.51 25.49 -21.59
N PRO A 35 -8.56 24.93 -20.81
CA PRO A 35 -8.65 24.91 -19.36
C PRO A 35 -8.53 26.30 -18.74
N PRO A 36 -9.28 26.62 -17.67
CA PRO A 36 -9.21 27.91 -16.98
C PRO A 36 -7.85 28.13 -16.30
N ALA A 37 -7.45 29.40 -16.16
CA ALA A 37 -6.11 29.82 -15.68
C ALA A 37 -5.68 29.27 -14.31
N ALA A 38 -6.61 28.80 -13.47
CA ALA A 38 -6.33 28.16 -12.18
C ALA A 38 -5.75 26.73 -12.32
N GLU A 39 -6.10 25.99 -13.38
CA GLU A 39 -5.51 24.67 -13.65
C GLU A 39 -4.05 24.77 -14.12
N LEU A 40 -3.70 25.85 -14.83
CA LEU A 40 -2.33 26.10 -15.27
C LEU A 40 -1.38 26.44 -14.10
N THR A 41 -1.88 27.11 -13.06
CA THR A 41 -1.09 27.44 -11.86
C THR A 41 -0.88 26.22 -10.96
N ALA A 42 -1.91 25.39 -10.76
CA ALA A 42 -1.79 24.11 -10.05
C ALA A 42 -0.79 23.16 -10.75
N SER A 43 -0.82 23.09 -12.09
CA SER A 43 0.11 22.29 -12.89
C SER A 43 1.57 22.78 -12.79
N ALA A 44 1.81 24.10 -12.71
CA ALA A 44 3.15 24.65 -12.52
C ALA A 44 3.71 24.36 -11.11
N GLN A 45 2.88 24.46 -10.07
CA GLN A 45 3.28 24.11 -8.69
C GLN A 45 3.55 22.61 -8.52
N GLN A 46 2.75 21.73 -9.13
CA GLN A 46 3.03 20.29 -9.16
C GLN A 46 4.33 19.95 -9.89
N ARG A 47 4.63 20.60 -11.02
CA ARG A 47 5.90 20.42 -11.75
C ARG A 47 7.10 20.89 -10.94
N ALA A 48 6.99 22.02 -10.24
CA ALA A 48 8.07 22.52 -9.38
C ALA A 48 8.31 21.61 -8.16
N ALA A 49 7.25 21.09 -7.54
CA ALA A 49 7.36 20.11 -6.45
C ALA A 49 7.97 18.78 -6.92
N ALA A 50 7.55 18.27 -8.08
CA ALA A 50 8.12 17.06 -8.67
C ALA A 50 9.60 17.23 -9.05
N ALA A 51 9.98 18.40 -9.58
CA ALA A 51 11.39 18.70 -9.89
C ALA A 51 12.26 18.80 -8.64
N ALA A 52 11.73 19.34 -7.53
CA ALA A 52 12.42 19.39 -6.24
C ALA A 52 12.53 18.01 -5.55
N ALA A 53 11.58 17.09 -5.81
CA ALA A 53 11.59 15.73 -5.27
C ALA A 53 12.51 14.76 -6.04
N ALA A 54 12.89 15.09 -7.28
CA ALA A 54 13.69 14.22 -8.14
C ALA A 54 15.09 13.85 -7.55
N PRO A 55 15.86 14.77 -6.95
CA PRO A 55 17.16 14.42 -6.35
C PRO A 55 17.03 13.49 -5.14
N GLU A 56 16.02 13.70 -4.30
CA GLU A 56 15.73 12.86 -3.13
C GLU A 56 15.35 11.44 -3.56
N GLN A 57 14.50 11.34 -4.58
CA GLN A 57 14.07 10.06 -5.12
C GLN A 57 15.25 9.25 -5.66
N VAL A 58 16.18 9.88 -6.41
CA VAL A 58 17.37 9.20 -6.94
C VAL A 58 18.27 8.67 -5.83
N GLN A 59 18.46 9.43 -4.75
CA GLN A 59 19.26 8.97 -3.60
C GLN A 59 18.61 7.78 -2.89
N CYS A 60 17.31 7.83 -2.65
CA CYS A 60 16.60 6.71 -2.03
C CYS A 60 16.58 5.45 -2.90
N GLU A 61 16.46 5.61 -4.21
CA GLU A 61 16.55 4.50 -5.16
C GLU A 61 17.96 3.86 -5.13
N ALA A 62 19.03 4.68 -5.10
CA ALA A 62 20.40 4.18 -5.00
C ALA A 62 20.66 3.44 -3.67
N LEU A 63 20.20 4.00 -2.54
CA LEU A 63 20.32 3.35 -1.23
C LEU A 63 19.57 2.02 -1.19
N ALA A 64 18.31 2.02 -1.63
CA ALA A 64 17.52 0.79 -1.68
C ALA A 64 18.12 -0.25 -2.62
N HIS A 65 18.73 0.16 -3.74
CA HIS A 65 19.42 -0.75 -4.66
C HIS A 65 20.67 -1.39 -4.02
N ALA A 66 21.48 -0.59 -3.31
CA ALA A 66 22.63 -1.10 -2.57
C ALA A 66 22.20 -2.14 -1.52
N MET A 67 21.18 -1.80 -0.72
CA MET A 67 20.62 -2.72 0.26
C MET A 67 20.05 -3.99 -0.36
N ALA A 68 19.31 -3.86 -1.48
CA ALA A 68 18.76 -4.99 -2.19
C ALA A 68 19.85 -5.91 -2.72
N THR A 69 20.99 -5.36 -3.13
CA THR A 69 22.16 -6.14 -3.57
C THR A 69 22.80 -6.87 -2.39
N ASP A 70 23.04 -6.19 -1.27
CA ASP A 70 23.65 -6.78 -0.06
C ASP A 70 22.80 -7.93 0.50
N GLU A 71 21.48 -7.73 0.54
CA GLU A 71 20.51 -8.72 1.02
C GLU A 71 20.09 -9.74 -0.06
N ARG A 72 20.67 -9.65 -1.26
CA ARG A 72 20.38 -10.51 -2.43
C ARG A 72 18.88 -10.61 -2.73
N LEU A 73 18.18 -9.50 -2.64
CA LEU A 73 16.76 -9.39 -2.94
C LEU A 73 16.50 -9.59 -4.44
N SER A 74 15.30 -10.07 -4.77
CA SER A 74 14.82 -10.00 -6.15
C SER A 74 14.70 -8.54 -6.60
N PRO A 75 14.80 -8.24 -7.91
CA PRO A 75 14.59 -6.88 -8.41
C PRO A 75 13.25 -6.26 -7.96
N ALA A 76 12.19 -7.07 -7.90
CA ALA A 76 10.88 -6.62 -7.43
C ALA A 76 10.88 -6.26 -5.93
N ALA A 77 11.56 -7.04 -5.08
CA ALA A 77 11.66 -6.72 -3.66
C ALA A 77 12.51 -5.46 -3.42
N GLY A 78 13.59 -5.27 -4.19
CA GLY A 78 14.38 -4.04 -4.17
C GLY A 78 13.56 -2.81 -4.61
N ALA A 79 12.73 -2.95 -5.65
CA ALA A 79 11.84 -1.89 -6.11
C ALA A 79 10.79 -1.52 -5.05
N LEU A 80 10.17 -2.51 -4.38
CA LEU A 80 9.28 -2.26 -3.24
C LEU A 80 9.96 -1.44 -2.15
N LEU A 81 11.20 -1.80 -1.78
CA LEU A 81 11.96 -1.11 -0.76
C LEU A 81 12.23 0.36 -1.16
N ALA A 82 12.69 0.58 -2.39
CA ALA A 82 12.95 1.92 -2.92
C ALA A 82 11.68 2.79 -2.89
N ARG A 83 10.56 2.25 -3.36
CA ARG A 83 9.28 2.97 -3.35
C ARG A 83 8.78 3.23 -1.93
N SER A 84 9.04 2.33 -0.99
CA SER A 84 8.69 2.53 0.42
C SER A 84 9.46 3.72 1.01
N LEU A 85 10.76 3.84 0.74
CA LEU A 85 11.53 5.03 1.14
C LEU A 85 10.97 6.31 0.51
N VAL A 86 10.68 6.30 -0.80
CA VAL A 86 10.14 7.46 -1.52
C VAL A 86 8.77 7.86 -0.96
N LEU A 87 7.88 6.89 -0.73
CA LEU A 87 6.54 7.12 -0.15
C LEU A 87 6.61 7.83 1.21
N HIS A 88 7.65 7.53 1.99
CA HIS A 88 7.85 8.08 3.32
C HIS A 88 8.85 9.25 3.37
N GLY A 89 9.18 9.87 2.23
CA GLY A 89 10.07 11.04 2.17
C GLY A 89 11.48 10.73 2.67
N GLY A 90 12.02 9.60 2.20
CA GLY A 90 13.35 9.12 2.53
C GLY A 90 13.52 8.59 3.95
N ALA A 91 12.42 8.45 4.71
CA ALA A 91 12.43 7.91 6.06
C ALA A 91 11.86 6.49 6.13
N VAL A 92 12.39 5.71 7.06
CA VAL A 92 11.83 4.41 7.43
C VAL A 92 10.72 4.65 8.44
N VAL A 93 9.50 4.34 8.02
CA VAL A 93 8.28 4.43 8.82
C VAL A 93 7.76 3.04 9.08
N ARG A 94 7.84 2.60 10.34
CA ARG A 94 7.39 1.27 10.77
C ARG A 94 7.00 1.25 12.24
N TRP A 95 6.34 0.17 12.64
CA TRP A 95 6.10 -0.14 14.05
C TRP A 95 7.43 -0.46 14.75
N ARG A 96 7.50 -0.15 16.04
CA ARG A 96 8.57 -0.67 16.89
C ARG A 96 8.35 -2.16 17.13
N GLY A 97 9.42 -2.94 17.04
CA GLY A 97 9.39 -4.39 17.24
C GLY A 97 10.49 -4.86 18.20
N PRO A 98 10.76 -6.18 18.24
CA PRO A 98 11.77 -6.75 19.14
C PRO A 98 13.16 -6.13 19.00
N ARG A 99 13.55 -5.74 17.77
CA ARG A 99 14.82 -5.04 17.50
C ARG A 99 14.92 -3.69 18.22
N ASP A 100 13.80 -3.02 18.44
CA ASP A 100 13.72 -1.73 19.12
C ASP A 100 13.43 -1.89 20.64
N GLY A 101 13.58 -3.11 21.17
CA GLY A 101 13.31 -3.44 22.58
C GLY A 101 11.82 -3.53 22.93
N VAL A 102 10.93 -3.61 21.93
CA VAL A 102 9.48 -3.66 22.13
C VAL A 102 8.93 -5.00 21.62
N PRO A 103 8.81 -6.03 22.49
CA PRO A 103 8.42 -7.38 22.06
C PRO A 103 6.90 -7.57 21.94
N ARG A 104 6.07 -6.53 22.15
CA ARG A 104 4.61 -6.67 22.13
C ARG A 104 4.10 -6.81 20.69
N PRO A 105 3.06 -7.62 20.44
CA PRO A 105 2.42 -7.67 19.13
C PRO A 105 1.71 -6.36 18.80
N ILE A 106 1.60 -6.07 17.51
CA ILE A 106 0.68 -5.08 16.96
C ILE A 106 -0.73 -5.65 17.13
N ARG A 107 -1.57 -4.96 17.89
CA ARG A 107 -2.97 -5.36 18.15
C ARG A 107 -3.84 -4.83 17.03
N VAL A 108 -4.50 -5.73 16.32
CA VAL A 108 -5.38 -5.40 15.20
C VAL A 108 -6.82 -5.70 15.62
N TRP A 109 -7.69 -4.70 15.59
CA TRP A 109 -9.12 -4.93 15.74
C TRP A 109 -9.79 -4.88 14.37
N VAL A 110 -10.67 -5.85 14.12
CA VAL A 110 -11.43 -5.95 12.87
C VAL A 110 -12.91 -5.76 13.21
N GLN A 111 -13.49 -4.67 12.71
CA GLN A 111 -14.92 -4.43 12.78
C GLN A 111 -15.66 -5.59 12.11
N ALA A 112 -16.77 -6.03 12.71
CA ALA A 112 -17.67 -6.93 12.01
C ALA A 112 -18.25 -6.23 10.77
N ALA A 113 -18.16 -6.87 9.60
CA ALA A 113 -18.82 -6.38 8.41
C ALA A 113 -20.34 -6.41 8.63
N PRO A 114 -21.11 -5.48 8.04
CA PRO A 114 -22.57 -5.47 8.14
C PRO A 114 -23.17 -6.85 7.80
N LEU A 115 -24.15 -7.30 8.59
CA LEU A 115 -24.72 -8.66 8.57
C LEU A 115 -25.49 -9.04 7.30
N ALA A 116 -25.60 -8.14 6.30
CA ALA A 116 -26.18 -8.52 5.01
C ALA A 116 -25.46 -9.78 4.51
N ALA A 117 -26.25 -10.82 4.18
CA ALA A 117 -25.82 -12.21 4.30
C ALA A 117 -24.46 -12.49 3.64
N GLY A 118 -23.43 -12.66 4.47
CA GLY A 118 -22.02 -12.83 4.11
C GLY A 118 -21.04 -12.03 4.97
N GLY A 119 -21.53 -11.11 5.83
CA GLY A 119 -20.67 -10.28 6.69
C GLY A 119 -19.67 -11.04 7.58
N GLU A 120 -20.02 -12.24 8.08
CA GLU A 120 -19.08 -13.08 8.83
C GLU A 120 -17.91 -13.54 7.97
N ALA A 121 -18.17 -13.99 6.73
CA ALA A 121 -17.14 -14.43 5.80
C ALA A 121 -16.19 -13.28 5.40
N LEU A 122 -16.72 -12.08 5.20
CA LEU A 122 -15.92 -10.88 4.93
C LEU A 122 -15.05 -10.47 6.13
N THR A 123 -15.62 -10.56 7.34
CA THR A 123 -14.89 -10.32 8.58
C THR A 123 -13.79 -11.36 8.77
N GLY A 124 -14.08 -12.62 8.45
CA GLY A 124 -13.11 -13.73 8.43
C GLY A 124 -11.95 -13.42 7.48
N ALA A 125 -12.24 -13.08 6.23
CA ALA A 125 -11.23 -12.70 5.25
C ALA A 125 -10.30 -11.56 5.73
N ALA A 126 -10.85 -10.52 6.35
CA ALA A 126 -10.01 -9.45 6.90
C ALA A 126 -9.13 -9.90 8.08
N ARG A 127 -9.56 -10.89 8.88
CA ARG A 127 -8.77 -11.48 9.97
C ARG A 127 -7.71 -12.46 9.45
N ASP A 128 -8.04 -13.21 8.40
CA ASP A 128 -7.10 -14.12 7.75
C ASP A 128 -5.94 -13.33 7.14
N ALA A 129 -6.21 -12.18 6.53
CA ALA A 129 -5.17 -11.27 6.06
C ALA A 129 -4.19 -10.79 7.17
N VAL A 130 -4.68 -10.60 8.40
CA VAL A 130 -3.81 -10.29 9.56
C VAL A 130 -2.94 -11.50 9.92
N THR A 131 -3.50 -12.71 9.83
CA THR A 131 -2.80 -13.97 10.11
C THR A 131 -1.71 -14.23 9.08
N ASP A 132 -1.97 -13.96 7.80
CA ASP A 132 -0.99 -14.06 6.72
C ASP A 132 0.23 -13.17 7.00
N TRP A 133 0.01 -11.93 7.44
CA TRP A 133 1.10 -11.05 7.83
C TRP A 133 1.80 -11.47 9.12
N ASP A 134 1.11 -12.01 10.15
CA ASP A 134 1.76 -12.59 11.34
C ASP A 134 2.70 -13.75 10.97
N ALA A 135 2.27 -14.61 10.04
CA ALA A 135 3.08 -15.74 9.56
C ALA A 135 4.26 -15.29 8.68
N ALA A 136 4.08 -14.20 7.92
CA ALA A 136 5.06 -13.65 7.00
C ALA A 136 6.14 -12.79 7.68
N ALA A 137 5.79 -12.09 8.76
CA ALA A 137 6.63 -11.05 9.31
C ALA A 137 7.69 -11.63 10.26
N ALA A 138 8.89 -11.85 9.71
CA ALA A 138 10.06 -12.45 10.37
C ALA A 138 10.52 -11.71 11.66
N GLY A 139 9.77 -11.90 12.75
CA GLY A 139 9.99 -11.30 14.07
C GLY A 139 8.98 -10.22 14.47
N LEU A 140 8.13 -9.74 13.57
CA LEU A 140 7.01 -8.86 13.93
C LEU A 140 5.79 -9.74 14.22
N ARG A 141 5.05 -9.42 15.28
CA ARG A 141 3.85 -10.17 15.66
C ARG A 141 2.61 -9.32 15.46
N LEU A 142 1.61 -9.86 14.79
CA LEU A 142 0.28 -9.27 14.68
C LEU A 142 -0.70 -10.14 15.46
N ARG A 143 -1.65 -9.51 16.15
CA ARG A 143 -2.65 -10.22 16.93
C ARG A 143 -4.01 -9.58 16.75
N VAL A 144 -4.97 -10.37 16.29
CA VAL A 144 -6.38 -9.95 16.30
C VAL A 144 -6.87 -9.84 17.74
N VAL A 145 -7.48 -8.71 18.08
CA VAL A 145 -8.09 -8.43 19.39
C VAL A 145 -9.58 -8.15 19.26
N SER A 146 -10.34 -8.37 20.33
CA SER A 146 -11.81 -8.21 20.35
C SER A 146 -12.28 -6.79 20.64
N ASP A 147 -11.43 -5.94 21.20
CA ASP A 147 -11.74 -4.57 21.62
C ASP A 147 -10.97 -3.54 20.78
N SER A 148 -11.68 -2.56 20.23
CA SER A 148 -11.10 -1.49 19.43
C SER A 148 -10.39 -0.42 20.26
N ALA A 149 -10.77 -0.23 21.53
CA ALA A 149 -10.21 0.81 22.38
C ALA A 149 -8.71 0.60 22.66
N GLY A 150 -8.28 -0.66 22.65
CA GLY A 150 -6.88 -1.05 22.80
C GLY A 150 -6.19 -1.42 21.49
N ALA A 151 -6.77 -1.18 20.31
CA ALA A 151 -6.16 -1.59 19.06
C ALA A 151 -5.09 -0.60 18.59
N ASP A 152 -3.96 -1.11 18.09
CA ASP A 152 -2.95 -0.31 17.40
C ASP A 152 -3.39 -0.06 15.94
N VAL A 153 -4.06 -1.05 15.33
CA VAL A 153 -4.64 -0.97 13.98
C VAL A 153 -6.14 -1.23 14.05
N VAL A 154 -6.93 -0.38 13.39
CA VAL A 154 -8.39 -0.52 13.29
C VAL A 154 -8.76 -0.80 11.84
N VAL A 155 -9.36 -1.97 11.58
CA VAL A 155 -9.96 -2.32 10.29
C VAL A 155 -11.46 -2.03 10.35
N ARG A 156 -11.98 -1.20 9.45
CA ARG A 156 -13.38 -0.79 9.41
C ARG A 156 -13.99 -0.91 8.02
N TRP A 157 -15.31 -1.04 7.98
CA TRP A 157 -16.09 -1.15 6.75
C TRP A 157 -16.79 0.17 6.43
N VAL A 158 -16.83 0.51 5.15
CA VAL A 158 -17.63 1.61 4.60
C VAL A 158 -18.39 1.12 3.39
N HIS A 159 -19.50 1.77 3.04
CA HIS A 159 -20.24 1.37 1.85
C HIS A 159 -19.37 1.51 0.59
N HIS A 160 -18.78 2.69 0.40
CA HIS A 160 -17.82 3.00 -0.67
C HIS A 160 -16.60 3.63 -0.04
N VAL A 161 -15.39 3.25 -0.49
CA VAL A 161 -14.20 4.00 -0.12
C VAL A 161 -14.23 5.33 -0.87
N PRO A 162 -14.18 6.49 -0.18
CA PRO A 162 -14.23 7.78 -0.86
C PRO A 162 -13.06 7.92 -1.85
N PRO A 163 -13.23 8.59 -3.00
CA PRO A 163 -12.10 8.90 -3.89
C PRO A 163 -10.99 9.64 -3.15
N HIS A 164 -9.75 9.48 -3.60
CA HIS A 164 -8.66 10.28 -3.06
C HIS A 164 -8.66 11.67 -3.73
N PRO A 165 -8.44 12.79 -3.00
CA PRO A 165 -8.40 14.12 -3.61
C PRO A 165 -7.40 14.26 -4.77
N GLU A 166 -6.28 13.53 -4.70
CA GLU A 166 -5.24 13.54 -5.76
C GLU A 166 -5.58 12.60 -6.93
N THR A 167 -6.47 11.63 -6.73
CA THR A 167 -6.93 10.69 -7.75
C THR A 167 -8.46 10.57 -7.71
N PRO A 168 -9.19 11.66 -8.01
CA PRO A 168 -10.64 11.72 -7.79
C PRO A 168 -11.46 10.78 -8.70
N SER A 169 -10.86 10.31 -9.78
CA SER A 169 -11.44 9.29 -10.67
C SER A 169 -11.25 7.87 -10.16
N ALA A 170 -10.29 7.63 -9.27
CA ALA A 170 -10.04 6.30 -8.72
C ALA A 170 -11.04 6.00 -7.59
N ARG A 171 -11.75 4.88 -7.74
CA ARG A 171 -12.63 4.32 -6.71
C ARG A 171 -11.95 3.07 -6.17
N PRO A 172 -11.34 3.12 -4.99
CA PRO A 172 -10.62 1.96 -4.51
C PRO A 172 -11.50 1.03 -3.69
N ASP A 173 -11.10 -0.23 -3.63
CA ASP A 173 -11.73 -1.27 -2.81
C ASP A 173 -11.23 -1.18 -1.35
N GLY A 174 -10.05 -0.58 -1.16
CA GLY A 174 -9.39 -0.41 0.13
C GLY A 174 -8.69 0.95 0.28
N ARG A 175 -8.41 1.31 1.54
CA ARG A 175 -7.47 2.39 1.88
C ARG A 175 -6.91 2.17 3.27
N SER A 176 -5.63 2.48 3.43
CA SER A 176 -4.95 2.51 4.71
C SER A 176 -4.35 3.89 4.99
N GLY A 177 -4.14 4.17 6.27
CA GLY A 177 -3.46 5.38 6.73
C GLY A 177 -2.74 5.13 8.04
N VAL A 178 -1.59 5.78 8.21
CA VAL A 178 -0.76 5.64 9.40
C VAL A 178 -0.58 7.00 10.09
N VAL A 179 -0.70 6.98 11.42
CA VAL A 179 -0.28 8.07 12.30
C VAL A 179 1.10 7.72 12.78
N ARG A 180 2.06 8.63 12.59
CA ARG A 180 3.44 8.41 13.00
C ARG A 180 4.00 9.58 13.80
N ASN A 181 4.99 9.27 14.61
CA ASN A 181 5.89 10.24 15.17
C ASN A 181 6.77 10.84 14.06
N ALA A 182 6.63 12.13 13.78
CA ALA A 182 7.38 12.78 12.70
C ALA A 182 8.91 12.77 12.92
N ALA A 183 9.37 12.80 14.17
CA ALA A 183 10.79 12.84 14.50
C ALA A 183 11.45 11.47 14.39
N SER A 184 10.77 10.40 14.83
CA SER A 184 11.35 9.06 14.83
C SER A 184 10.88 8.16 13.69
N GLY A 185 9.85 8.55 12.92
CA GLY A 185 9.22 7.67 11.94
C GLY A 185 8.45 6.49 12.55
N THR A 186 8.33 6.43 13.88
CA THR A 186 7.60 5.34 14.55
C THR A 186 6.11 5.44 14.26
N VAL A 187 5.49 4.35 13.79
CA VAL A 187 4.02 4.27 13.68
C VAL A 187 3.42 4.13 15.08
N GLU A 188 2.40 4.94 15.37
CA GLU A 188 1.71 5.01 16.65
C GLU A 188 0.28 4.45 16.56
N HIS A 189 -0.38 4.64 15.42
CA HIS A 189 -1.72 4.13 15.15
C HIS A 189 -1.93 3.96 13.64
N ALA A 190 -2.83 3.06 13.23
CA ALA A 190 -3.21 2.95 11.83
C ALA A 190 -4.69 2.58 11.64
N VAL A 191 -5.22 2.95 10.48
CA VAL A 191 -6.57 2.59 10.06
C VAL A 191 -6.51 1.88 8.71
N VAL A 192 -7.32 0.84 8.56
CA VAL A 192 -7.64 0.20 7.29
C VAL A 192 -9.14 0.35 7.05
N ILE A 193 -9.50 0.80 5.86
CA ILE A 193 -10.86 1.01 5.39
C ILE A 193 -11.08 0.04 4.24
N LEU A 194 -12.12 -0.78 4.35
CA LEU A 194 -12.54 -1.72 3.32
C LEU A 194 -13.92 -1.32 2.79
N GLY A 195 -14.08 -1.33 1.47
CA GLY A 195 -15.36 -1.12 0.81
C GLY A 195 -16.27 -2.34 0.92
N MET A 196 -17.58 -2.11 1.03
CA MET A 196 -18.61 -3.15 0.85
C MET A 196 -18.99 -3.36 -0.61
N VAL A 197 -18.46 -2.51 -1.49
CA VAL A 197 -18.60 -2.57 -2.94
C VAL A 197 -17.24 -2.30 -3.57
N ASP A 198 -16.99 -2.90 -4.72
CA ASP A 198 -15.77 -2.68 -5.48
C ASP A 198 -15.79 -1.35 -6.26
N ALA A 199 -14.67 -1.06 -6.92
CA ALA A 199 -14.44 0.10 -7.77
C ALA A 199 -15.52 0.30 -8.85
N ASP A 200 -16.02 -0.80 -9.40
CA ASP A 200 -17.05 -0.85 -10.44
C ASP A 200 -18.47 -0.74 -9.85
N GLY A 201 -18.58 -0.79 -8.52
CA GLY A 201 -19.85 -0.71 -7.78
C GLY A 201 -20.51 -2.06 -7.56
N ALA A 202 -19.87 -3.18 -7.87
CA ALA A 202 -20.41 -4.49 -7.57
C ALA A 202 -20.23 -4.82 -6.07
N PRO A 203 -21.26 -5.38 -5.40
CA PRO A 203 -21.20 -5.64 -3.97
C PRO A 203 -20.23 -6.77 -3.62
N HIS A 204 -19.50 -6.58 -2.52
CA HIS A 204 -18.90 -7.66 -1.77
C HIS A 204 -19.98 -8.25 -0.87
N ASP A 205 -20.75 -9.20 -1.41
CA ASP A 205 -21.86 -9.80 -0.67
C ASP A 205 -21.43 -10.89 0.32
N GLY A 206 -20.18 -11.36 0.25
CA GLY A 206 -19.64 -12.42 1.11
C GLY A 206 -20.30 -13.79 0.93
N ARG A 207 -21.13 -13.98 -0.09
CA ARG A 207 -21.77 -15.27 -0.43
C ARG A 207 -20.97 -16.04 -1.47
N ASP A 208 -20.34 -15.31 -2.37
CA ASP A 208 -19.45 -15.87 -3.38
C ASP A 208 -18.02 -15.95 -2.82
N ALA A 209 -17.39 -17.13 -2.90
CA ALA A 209 -15.99 -17.32 -2.54
C ALA A 209 -15.06 -16.35 -3.31
N ARG A 210 -15.45 -15.90 -4.50
CA ARG A 210 -14.71 -14.88 -5.25
C ARG A 210 -14.73 -13.51 -4.56
N THR A 211 -15.87 -13.09 -4.02
CA THR A 211 -15.97 -11.78 -3.33
C THR A 211 -15.23 -11.82 -1.99
N VAL A 212 -15.30 -12.94 -1.27
CA VAL A 212 -14.51 -13.19 -0.05
C VAL A 212 -13.00 -13.14 -0.35
N ARG A 213 -12.53 -13.84 -1.39
CA ARG A 213 -11.12 -13.78 -1.81
C ARG A 213 -10.69 -12.38 -2.24
N ALA A 214 -11.54 -11.63 -2.94
CA ALA A 214 -11.21 -10.26 -3.34
C ALA A 214 -11.02 -9.36 -2.11
N VAL A 215 -11.92 -9.45 -1.13
CA VAL A 215 -11.80 -8.71 0.14
C VAL A 215 -10.57 -9.14 0.93
N HIS A 216 -10.25 -10.43 0.95
CA HIS A 216 -9.00 -10.94 1.53
C HIS A 216 -7.79 -10.27 0.87
N ALA A 217 -7.70 -10.31 -0.46
CA ALA A 217 -6.59 -9.73 -1.21
C ALA A 217 -6.40 -8.23 -0.93
N VAL A 218 -7.51 -7.47 -0.92
CA VAL A 218 -7.50 -6.04 -0.56
C VAL A 218 -7.04 -5.86 0.89
N ALA A 219 -7.53 -6.66 1.84
CA ALA A 219 -7.10 -6.56 3.22
C ALA A 219 -5.59 -6.87 3.40
N VAL A 220 -5.06 -7.91 2.72
CA VAL A 220 -3.63 -8.21 2.75
C VAL A 220 -2.82 -7.03 2.20
N HIS A 221 -3.25 -6.46 1.08
CA HIS A 221 -2.63 -5.30 0.47
C HIS A 221 -2.58 -4.09 1.43
N GLU A 222 -3.74 -3.71 1.99
CA GLU A 222 -3.84 -2.54 2.86
C GLU A 222 -3.08 -2.72 4.18
N ILE A 223 -3.00 -3.93 4.71
CA ILE A 223 -2.14 -4.21 5.87
C ILE A 223 -0.66 -4.06 5.50
N GLY A 224 -0.26 -4.42 4.28
CA GLY A 224 1.11 -4.18 3.80
C GLY A 224 1.53 -2.71 3.86
N HIS A 225 0.61 -1.79 3.51
CA HIS A 225 0.81 -0.36 3.70
C HIS A 225 0.91 0.06 5.16
N VAL A 226 0.05 -0.48 6.03
CA VAL A 226 0.14 -0.25 7.48
C VAL A 226 1.49 -0.70 8.05
N LEU A 227 2.11 -1.71 7.45
CA LEU A 227 3.43 -2.20 7.80
C LEU A 227 4.58 -1.37 7.19
N GLY A 228 4.27 -0.43 6.29
CA GLY A 228 5.21 0.54 5.74
C GLY A 228 5.57 0.32 4.27
N LEU A 229 5.05 -0.74 3.63
CA LEU A 229 5.35 -1.04 2.22
C LEU A 229 4.59 -0.11 1.28
N ALA A 230 5.25 0.33 0.20
CA ALA A 230 4.61 1.06 -0.89
C ALA A 230 4.11 0.12 -2.00
N HIS A 231 3.41 0.68 -2.99
CA HIS A 231 3.15 -0.02 -4.23
C HIS A 231 4.42 -0.29 -5.02
N LEU A 232 4.44 -1.42 -5.72
CA LEU A 232 5.19 -1.50 -6.96
C LEU A 232 4.58 -0.56 -8.00
N PRO A 233 5.40 0.12 -8.81
CA PRO A 233 4.86 0.81 -9.97
C PRO A 233 4.09 -0.20 -10.83
N PRO A 234 3.00 0.21 -11.51
CA PRO A 234 2.40 -0.63 -12.51
C PRO A 234 3.50 -1.04 -13.49
N GLY A 235 3.85 -2.32 -13.48
CA GLY A 235 4.66 -2.86 -14.55
C GLY A 235 3.83 -2.68 -15.80
N ARG A 236 4.38 -2.07 -16.85
CA ARG A 236 3.91 -2.50 -18.17
C ARG A 236 4.02 -4.03 -18.12
N PRO A 237 2.94 -4.81 -18.31
CA PRO A 237 3.17 -6.16 -18.82
C PRO A 237 4.09 -5.92 -20.01
N ALA A 238 5.27 -6.55 -20.04
CA ALA A 238 6.16 -6.48 -21.19
C ALA A 238 5.24 -6.62 -22.39
N SER A 239 5.16 -5.55 -23.20
CA SER A 239 4.08 -5.35 -24.15
C SER A 239 3.76 -6.68 -24.78
N ALA A 240 2.50 -7.14 -24.66
CA ALA A 240 2.01 -8.21 -25.49
C ALA A 240 2.11 -7.69 -26.93
N GLY A 241 3.32 -7.80 -27.50
CA GLY A 241 3.61 -7.63 -28.88
C GLY A 241 2.71 -8.64 -29.55
N ARG A 242 1.64 -8.14 -30.14
CA ARG A 242 0.76 -8.91 -30.99
C ARG A 242 1.57 -9.18 -32.26
N GLY A 243 2.44 -10.19 -32.21
CA GLY A 243 3.36 -10.56 -33.27
C GLY A 243 4.24 -11.73 -32.84
N ASP A 244 4.03 -12.87 -33.49
CA ASP A 244 4.74 -14.15 -33.38
C ASP A 244 4.70 -14.92 -32.06
N ALA A 245 3.69 -15.80 -32.00
CA ALA A 245 3.64 -16.97 -31.15
C ALA A 245 4.83 -17.91 -31.48
N GLY A 246 5.97 -17.67 -30.85
CA GLY A 246 7.11 -18.57 -31.03
C GLY A 246 8.35 -18.09 -30.29
N ARG A 247 8.55 -18.63 -29.08
CA ARG A 247 9.74 -18.45 -28.23
C ARG A 247 9.91 -17.05 -27.67
N ASP A 248 9.02 -16.66 -26.76
CA ASP A 248 9.43 -15.92 -25.58
C ASP A 248 8.53 -16.35 -24.43
N ALA A 249 9.08 -17.17 -23.53
CA ALA A 249 8.58 -17.30 -22.18
C ALA A 249 8.86 -15.96 -21.46
N ALA A 250 8.25 -14.88 -21.97
CA ALA A 250 8.31 -13.55 -21.42
C ALA A 250 8.02 -13.69 -19.93
N ALA A 251 9.03 -13.37 -19.13
CA ALA A 251 9.06 -13.58 -17.71
C ALA A 251 7.75 -13.10 -17.11
N ARG A 252 6.86 -14.05 -16.79
CA ARG A 252 5.66 -13.75 -16.01
C ARG A 252 6.19 -13.33 -14.66
N VAL A 253 6.28 -12.03 -14.44
CA VAL A 253 6.50 -11.47 -13.10
C VAL A 253 5.44 -12.12 -12.24
N ALA A 254 5.87 -12.92 -11.25
CA ALA A 254 4.94 -13.56 -10.33
C ALA A 254 3.98 -12.49 -9.77
N PRO A 255 2.69 -12.80 -9.58
CA PRO A 255 1.77 -11.84 -8.99
C PRO A 255 2.31 -11.39 -7.63
N ILE A 256 2.17 -10.10 -7.31
CA ILE A 256 2.67 -9.48 -6.08
C ILE A 256 1.50 -8.76 -5.42
N ILE A 257 1.33 -8.91 -4.11
CA ILE A 257 0.17 -8.34 -3.42
C ILE A 257 0.23 -6.81 -3.42
N MET A 258 1.43 -6.24 -3.24
CA MET A 258 1.69 -4.80 -3.21
C MET A 258 1.73 -4.15 -4.61
N SER A 259 1.14 -4.77 -5.63
CA SER A 259 0.87 -4.12 -6.92
C SER A 259 -0.32 -3.19 -6.79
N ALA A 260 -0.31 -2.05 -7.50
CA ALA A 260 -1.45 -1.14 -7.55
C ALA A 260 -2.72 -1.83 -8.12
N ASP A 261 -2.51 -2.75 -9.08
CA ASP A 261 -3.50 -3.71 -9.54
C ASP A 261 -3.27 -5.03 -8.80
N ILE A 262 -4.11 -5.33 -7.81
CA ILE A 262 -3.92 -6.50 -6.93
C ILE A 262 -4.10 -7.78 -7.76
N ALA A 263 -3.01 -8.54 -7.91
CA ALA A 263 -2.96 -9.76 -8.73
C ALA A 263 -2.68 -11.04 -7.92
N ALA A 264 -2.35 -10.90 -6.64
CA ALA A 264 -2.21 -11.99 -5.67
C ALA A 264 -3.32 -11.88 -4.61
N ASP A 265 -3.60 -12.97 -3.91
CA ASP A 265 -4.52 -13.00 -2.76
C ASP A 265 -3.80 -13.37 -1.45
N GLU A 266 -2.48 -13.51 -1.45
CA GLU A 266 -1.66 -13.84 -0.28
C GLU A 266 -0.35 -13.03 -0.24
N VAL A 267 0.32 -13.01 0.92
CA VAL A 267 1.63 -12.36 1.08
C VAL A 267 2.71 -13.15 0.32
N THR A 268 3.33 -12.53 -0.69
CA THR A 268 4.26 -13.23 -1.57
C THR A 268 5.67 -13.29 -0.99
N ALA A 269 6.55 -14.12 -1.60
CA ALA A 269 7.97 -14.14 -1.25
C ALA A 269 8.66 -12.78 -1.44
N THR A 270 8.23 -12.02 -2.46
CA THR A 270 8.72 -10.67 -2.73
C THR A 270 8.35 -9.71 -1.60
N ASP A 271 7.09 -9.75 -1.15
CA ASP A 271 6.60 -8.89 -0.07
C ASP A 271 7.30 -9.21 1.26
N ARG A 272 7.46 -10.51 1.58
CA ARG A 272 8.19 -10.97 2.77
C ARG A 272 9.64 -10.50 2.78
N ALA A 273 10.32 -10.62 1.65
CA ALA A 273 11.72 -10.24 1.55
C ALA A 273 11.90 -8.72 1.72
N ALA A 274 11.05 -7.91 1.08
CA ALA A 274 11.04 -6.46 1.26
C ALA A 274 10.73 -6.06 2.70
N LEU A 275 9.70 -6.66 3.31
CA LEU A 275 9.31 -6.37 4.70
C LEU A 275 10.42 -6.70 5.69
N ARG A 276 11.08 -7.85 5.54
CA ARG A 276 12.19 -8.26 6.41
C ARG A 276 13.30 -7.20 6.42
N VAL A 277 13.69 -6.72 5.24
CA VAL A 277 14.73 -5.69 5.12
C VAL A 277 14.24 -4.36 5.67
N TRP A 278 12.99 -3.97 5.39
CA TRP A 278 12.38 -2.75 5.95
C TRP A 278 12.41 -2.72 7.48
N TYR A 279 12.12 -3.84 8.14
CA TYR A 279 12.16 -3.96 9.60
C TYR A 279 13.57 -4.15 10.19
N ALA A 280 14.55 -4.49 9.35
CA ALA A 280 15.96 -4.49 9.74
C ALA A 280 16.57 -3.08 9.74
N LEU A 281 15.97 -2.12 9.03
CA LEU A 281 16.44 -0.74 9.00
C LEU A 281 16.21 -0.01 10.32
N PRO A 282 17.12 0.93 10.68
CA PRO A 282 16.83 1.87 11.76
C PRO A 282 15.67 2.78 11.36
N LEU A 283 14.86 3.13 12.36
CA LEU A 283 13.78 4.09 12.23
C LEU A 283 14.32 5.50 11.93
N GLY A 284 13.56 6.28 11.14
CA GLY A 284 13.88 7.68 10.83
C GLY A 284 14.47 7.87 9.44
N ARG A 285 15.03 9.06 9.19
CA ARG A 285 15.51 9.48 7.86
C ARG A 285 16.77 8.71 7.47
N LEU A 286 16.77 8.16 6.25
CA LEU A 286 17.92 7.49 5.64
C LEU A 286 18.45 8.21 4.40
N CYS A 287 17.57 8.86 3.63
CA CYS A 287 17.96 9.72 2.53
C CYS A 287 17.81 11.17 2.96
N ASP A 288 18.83 12.00 2.76
CA ASP A 288 18.74 13.44 3.00
C ASP A 288 18.97 14.20 1.69
N PRO A 289 17.96 14.89 1.12
CA PRO A 289 18.13 15.65 -0.11
C PRO A 289 19.22 16.73 0.00
N ALA A 290 19.56 17.17 1.22
CA ALA A 290 20.60 18.18 1.45
C ALA A 290 22.03 17.65 1.34
N GLY A 291 22.25 16.32 1.24
CA GLY A 291 23.58 15.73 1.11
C GLY A 291 24.58 16.14 2.19
N THR A 292 24.09 16.56 3.37
CA THR A 292 24.97 16.92 4.47
C THR A 292 25.28 15.63 5.24
N PRO A 293 26.55 15.18 5.27
CA PRO A 293 26.95 13.94 5.93
C PRO A 293 26.71 13.97 7.44
#